data_AF-A0A498QJJ1-F1
#
_entry.id   AF-A0A498QJJ1-F1
#
_cell.length_a   1.000
_cell.length_b   1.000
_cell.length_c   1.000
_cell.angle_alpha   90.00
_cell.angle_beta   90.00
_cell.angle_gamma   90.00
#
_symmetry.space_group_name_H-M   'P 1'
#
loop_
_entity.id
_entity.type
_entity.pdbx_description
1 polymer ?
#
loop_
_entity_poly.entity_id
_entity_poly.type
_entity_poly.pdbx_seq_one_letter_code
_entity_poly.pdbx_strand_id
1 'polypeptide(L)'
;MTKPATATRPADLPPAALGPLTRRRLLRTSVVYAAIVTVGAVLVWLGSPAWQVFGVGLWYPGAGFLALGGWHWALTLVTLVLFAASLVAWFGAGANTFPPLLWLTAAAIAAVLSHGHVSNYGIGVAVALAGVAIALLFVWRTIARARLARTRSERAAYLPARVVALRERAAGAPAVNDRELDADALAGLRYIFDRALQDASDFSNFDKIDQFQTSAIRYQVNQLGYALAQVSFHYTPAFSGYSHEAQNRLVEKYLEHLVWGYWRWENAWGRLSLDADPAKTDNIMLTGYLALHVHNMTAATGDHRWNREGALTFRLNDRKVFRHDGHSLIEQLMRNFHTQHFTLWPCEPNWIYPACNLRGAMAVRSYDRVFGTSHWDDIRDMFRLRLDTEFTNPDGSMVALRSSHTGFAVPFPMPNAAVPQLVNALFPDVAQRYWAISRQEEFYRDEHGLRVKPPPMGIDFGNYRPSVVSDVAALVNGATEMGDQEAVAAARDELHCRLTPVRQNGALYFKGVSTLWNAWIAQDRTGFRDCWRSLVIDPPAECIAHGPQLARVKYPDVQVASARNDGQTLRLVLRPAGSVAEQDLTLARLDPGRRYHVSGDGRDRTITADARGCAIVPVDLHARLELTVTPSG
;
A
#
# COMPACT_ATOMS: atom_id res chain seq x y z
N MET A 1 26.40 8.22 20.80
CA MET A 1 26.38 8.63 19.38
C MET A 1 27.21 7.64 18.59
N THR A 2 26.56 6.64 17.98
CA THR A 2 27.19 5.73 17.02
C THR A 2 27.36 6.46 15.69
N LYS A 3 28.55 6.39 15.09
CA LYS A 3 28.83 6.87 13.72
C LYS A 3 27.69 6.48 12.77
N PRO A 4 27.26 7.35 11.84
CA PRO A 4 26.31 6.95 10.81
C PRO A 4 26.88 5.77 10.05
N ALA A 5 26.13 4.67 10.00
CA ALA A 5 26.50 3.51 9.20
C ALA A 5 26.64 3.99 7.76
N THR A 6 27.80 3.74 7.14
CA THR A 6 27.99 3.92 5.70
C THR A 6 26.81 3.27 4.97
N ALA A 7 26.06 4.06 4.22
CA ALA A 7 24.91 3.59 3.47
C ALA A 7 25.29 2.34 2.66
N THR A 8 24.54 1.24 2.82
CA THR A 8 24.78 0.01 2.05
C THR A 8 24.72 0.35 0.56
N ARG A 9 25.74 -0.06 -0.21
CA ARG A 9 25.70 0.15 -1.66
C ARG A 9 24.48 -0.59 -2.24
N PRO A 10 23.94 -0.14 -3.38
CA PRO A 10 22.79 -0.78 -4.03
C PRO A 10 22.93 -2.30 -4.22
N ALA A 11 24.16 -2.79 -4.42
CA ALA A 11 24.47 -4.21 -4.60
C ALA A 11 24.64 -5.00 -3.29
N ASP A 12 24.83 -4.31 -2.16
CA ASP A 12 25.14 -4.95 -0.88
C ASP A 12 23.83 -5.34 -0.18
N LEU A 13 23.77 -6.58 0.30
CA LEU A 13 22.67 -7.04 1.16
C LEU A 13 22.80 -6.42 2.56
N PRO A 14 21.69 -6.06 3.23
CA PRO A 14 21.73 -5.56 4.60
C PRO A 14 22.35 -6.57 5.59
N PRO A 15 22.66 -6.18 6.84
CA PRO A 15 23.27 -7.07 7.82
C PRO A 15 22.53 -8.41 7.97
N ALA A 16 23.26 -9.51 8.11
CA ALA A 16 22.68 -10.85 8.26
C ALA A 16 22.05 -11.10 9.65
N ALA A 17 22.41 -10.29 10.65
CA ALA A 17 21.93 -10.43 12.01
C ALA A 17 20.54 -9.79 12.17
N LEU A 18 19.73 -10.35 13.09
CA LEU A 18 18.49 -9.70 13.51
C LEU A 18 18.79 -8.30 14.05
N GLY A 19 17.97 -7.33 13.65
CA GLY A 19 18.04 -5.97 14.14
C GLY A 19 18.01 -5.89 15.68
N PRO A 20 18.71 -4.92 16.27
CA PRO A 20 18.86 -4.81 17.72
C PRO A 20 17.52 -4.65 18.45
N LEU A 21 16.56 -3.92 17.88
CA LEU A 21 15.24 -3.74 18.50
C LEU A 21 14.43 -5.02 18.43
N THR A 22 14.41 -5.66 17.26
CA THR A 22 13.79 -6.97 17.06
C THR A 22 14.33 -7.97 18.07
N ARG A 23 15.66 -8.09 18.19
CA ARG A 23 16.30 -8.99 19.15
C ARG A 23 15.89 -8.66 20.59
N ARG A 24 15.87 -7.38 20.97
CA ARG A 24 15.44 -6.95 22.31
C ARG A 24 13.98 -7.30 22.60
N ARG A 25 13.07 -7.12 21.64
CA ARG A 25 11.64 -7.45 21.78
C ARG A 25 11.41 -8.95 21.88
N LEU A 26 12.09 -9.74 21.04
CA LEU A 26 12.03 -11.21 21.10
C LEU A 26 12.56 -11.72 22.44
N LEU A 27 13.72 -11.22 22.90
CA LEU A 27 14.28 -11.60 24.20
C LEU A 27 13.32 -11.24 25.34
N ARG A 28 12.80 -10.01 25.36
CA ARG A 28 11.82 -9.58 26.36
C ARG A 28 10.60 -10.49 26.38
N THR A 29 10.08 -10.85 25.21
CA THR A 29 8.92 -11.75 25.08
C THR A 29 9.24 -13.14 25.63
N SER A 30 10.43 -13.68 25.32
CA SER A 30 10.88 -14.96 25.89
C SER A 30 11.06 -14.89 27.40
N VAL A 31 11.58 -13.80 27.96
CA VAL A 31 11.70 -13.62 29.41
C VAL A 31 10.33 -13.55 30.09
N VAL A 32 9.39 -12.78 29.53
CA VAL A 32 8.02 -12.69 30.07
C VAL A 32 7.33 -14.05 30.04
N TYR A 33 7.43 -14.77 28.92
CA TYR A 33 6.87 -16.12 28.81
C TYR A 33 7.53 -17.10 29.79
N ALA A 34 8.86 -17.07 29.92
CA ALA A 34 9.58 -17.89 30.88
C ALA A 34 9.13 -17.59 32.32
N ALA A 35 8.94 -16.32 32.68
CA ALA A 35 8.42 -15.93 33.99
C ALA A 35 7.00 -16.48 34.23
N ILE A 36 6.10 -16.41 33.25
CA ILE A 36 4.75 -16.99 33.33
C ILE A 36 4.83 -18.51 33.56
N VAL A 37 5.67 -19.21 32.80
CA VAL A 37 5.88 -20.67 32.94
C VAL A 37 6.47 -21.01 34.32
N THR A 38 7.44 -20.23 34.80
CA THR A 38 8.05 -20.39 36.13
C THR A 38 7.02 -20.19 37.25
N VAL A 39 6.18 -19.14 37.17
CA VAL A 39 5.07 -18.95 38.10
C VAL A 39 4.14 -20.16 38.06
N GLY A 40 3.79 -20.64 36.87
CA GLY A 40 3.01 -21.86 36.69
C GLY A 40 3.64 -23.07 37.38
N ALA A 41 4.95 -23.29 37.20
CA ALA A 41 5.68 -24.39 37.83
C ALA A 41 5.74 -24.28 39.36
N VAL A 42 5.90 -23.07 39.91
CA VAL A 42 5.85 -22.83 41.36
C VAL A 42 4.47 -23.16 41.92
N LEU A 43 3.39 -22.76 41.22
CA LEU A 43 2.02 -23.09 41.62
C LEU A 43 1.73 -24.60 41.54
N VAL A 44 2.31 -25.30 40.57
CA VAL A 44 2.25 -26.78 40.50
C VAL A 44 2.95 -27.44 41.69
N TRP A 45 4.06 -26.87 42.16
CA TRP A 45 4.84 -27.47 43.24
C TRP A 45 4.29 -27.15 44.65
N LEU A 46 3.79 -25.93 44.85
CA LEU A 46 3.39 -25.43 46.18
C LEU A 46 1.89 -25.25 46.37
N GLY A 47 1.12 -25.28 45.28
CA GLY A 47 -0.30 -24.92 45.29
C GLY A 47 -1.22 -26.07 45.74
N SER A 48 -2.42 -25.69 46.18
CA SER A 48 -3.57 -26.61 46.26
C SER A 48 -3.93 -27.17 44.86
N PRO A 49 -4.69 -28.26 44.74
CA PRO A 49 -5.05 -28.85 43.43
C PRO A 49 -5.57 -27.84 42.40
N ALA A 50 -6.41 -26.87 42.82
CA ALA A 50 -6.88 -25.80 41.93
C ALA A 50 -5.74 -24.90 41.42
N TRP A 51 -4.81 -24.53 42.30
CA TRP A 51 -3.62 -23.74 41.94
C TRP A 51 -2.63 -24.54 41.08
N GLN A 52 -2.51 -25.85 41.29
CA GLN A 52 -1.69 -26.70 40.43
C GLN A 52 -2.25 -26.75 39.01
N VAL A 53 -3.56 -27.00 38.87
CA VAL A 53 -4.25 -26.99 37.57
C VAL A 53 -4.15 -25.62 36.88
N PHE A 54 -4.36 -24.53 37.63
CA PHE A 54 -4.14 -23.17 37.13
C PHE A 54 -2.70 -22.98 36.64
N GLY A 55 -1.73 -23.42 37.43
CA GLY A 55 -0.30 -23.32 37.15
C GLY A 55 0.11 -24.04 35.87
N VAL A 56 -0.41 -25.24 35.62
CA VAL A 56 -0.25 -25.93 34.33
C VAL A 56 -0.90 -25.13 33.21
N GLY A 57 -2.08 -24.56 33.44
CA GLY A 57 -2.79 -23.69 32.49
C GLY A 57 -1.99 -22.47 32.04
N LEU A 58 -1.02 -22.00 32.84
CA LEU A 58 -0.10 -20.92 32.48
C LEU A 58 1.03 -21.35 31.53
N TRP A 59 1.22 -22.65 31.26
CA TRP A 59 2.30 -23.09 30.37
C TRP A 59 1.96 -22.89 28.90
N TYR A 60 0.72 -23.16 28.50
CA TYR A 60 0.19 -22.85 27.16
C TYR A 60 -1.35 -22.95 27.18
N PRO A 61 -2.05 -22.35 26.20
CA PRO A 61 -3.52 -22.34 26.19
C PRO A 61 -4.13 -23.75 26.24
N GLY A 62 -4.99 -23.96 27.24
CA GLY A 62 -5.70 -25.23 27.44
C GLY A 62 -4.94 -26.28 28.26
N ALA A 63 -3.68 -26.05 28.63
CA ALA A 63 -2.87 -27.02 29.37
C ALA A 63 -3.48 -27.44 30.72
N GLY A 64 -4.21 -26.54 31.39
CA GLY A 64 -4.87 -26.83 32.67
C GLY A 64 -5.91 -27.94 32.55
N PHE A 65 -6.62 -28.05 31.43
CA PHE A 65 -7.58 -29.12 31.20
C PHE A 65 -6.92 -30.50 31.04
N LEU A 66 -5.65 -30.56 30.61
CA LEU A 66 -4.88 -31.80 30.61
C LEU A 66 -4.63 -32.28 32.05
N ALA A 67 -4.30 -31.35 32.96
CA ALA A 67 -4.06 -31.64 34.37
C ALA A 67 -5.32 -32.10 35.12
N LEU A 68 -6.53 -31.89 34.58
CA LEU A 68 -7.76 -32.47 35.14
C LEU A 68 -7.93 -33.96 34.79
N GLY A 69 -7.44 -34.38 33.63
CA GLY A 69 -7.64 -35.76 33.15
C GLY A 69 -9.04 -36.05 32.60
N GLY A 70 -9.21 -37.25 32.04
CA GLY A 70 -10.51 -37.76 31.57
C GLY A 70 -11.07 -36.97 30.40
N TRP A 71 -12.39 -36.72 30.43
CA TRP A 71 -13.10 -36.04 29.33
C TRP A 71 -12.67 -34.57 29.14
N HIS A 72 -12.10 -33.94 30.18
CA HIS A 72 -11.64 -32.54 30.12
C HIS A 72 -10.56 -32.32 29.07
N TRP A 73 -9.84 -33.36 28.64
CA TRP A 73 -8.88 -33.25 27.54
C TRP A 73 -9.49 -32.71 26.24
N ALA A 74 -10.79 -32.95 26.01
CA ALA A 74 -11.51 -32.35 24.89
C ALA A 74 -11.56 -30.81 24.98
N LEU A 75 -11.63 -30.25 26.19
CA LEU A 75 -11.62 -28.80 26.42
C LEU A 75 -10.25 -28.16 26.10
N THR A 76 -9.16 -28.93 26.15
CA THR A 76 -7.86 -28.48 25.62
C THR A 76 -7.97 -28.20 24.13
N LEU A 77 -8.55 -29.11 23.36
CA LEU A 77 -8.73 -28.94 21.91
C LEU A 77 -9.64 -27.76 21.60
N VAL A 78 -10.76 -27.63 22.32
CA VAL A 78 -11.67 -26.48 22.19
C VAL A 78 -10.92 -25.17 22.48
N THR A 79 -10.12 -25.13 23.55
CA THR A 79 -9.34 -23.94 23.91
C THR A 79 -8.31 -23.61 22.83
N LEU A 80 -7.63 -24.60 22.26
CA LEU A 80 -6.67 -24.37 21.18
C LEU A 80 -7.34 -23.83 19.91
N VAL A 81 -8.54 -24.32 19.56
CA VAL A 81 -9.32 -23.78 18.43
C VAL A 81 -9.75 -22.33 18.70
N LEU A 82 -10.29 -22.04 19.88
CA LEU A 82 -10.66 -20.67 20.26
C LEU A 82 -9.43 -19.76 20.31
N PHE A 83 -8.29 -20.29 20.75
CA PHE A 83 -7.04 -19.53 20.81
C PHE A 83 -6.51 -19.23 19.41
N ALA A 84 -6.57 -20.19 18.49
CA ALA A 84 -6.28 -19.94 17.08
C ALA A 84 -7.20 -18.86 16.50
N ALA A 85 -8.50 -18.90 16.78
CA ALA A 85 -9.44 -17.84 16.36
C ALA A 85 -9.09 -16.48 17.00
N SER A 86 -8.67 -16.45 18.26
CA SER A 86 -8.22 -15.22 18.92
C SER A 86 -6.94 -14.66 18.29
N LEU A 87 -6.04 -15.51 17.79
CA LEU A 87 -4.85 -15.10 17.06
C LEU A 87 -5.21 -14.52 15.68
N VAL A 88 -6.25 -15.05 15.02
CA VAL A 88 -6.78 -14.47 13.79
C VAL A 88 -7.36 -13.07 14.04
N ALA A 89 -8.10 -12.86 15.13
CA ALA A 89 -8.60 -11.52 15.49
C ALA A 89 -7.46 -10.57 15.93
N TRP A 90 -6.47 -11.10 16.66
CA TRP A 90 -5.27 -10.35 17.04
C TRP A 90 -4.51 -9.86 15.81
N PHE A 91 -4.32 -10.73 14.83
CA PHE A 91 -3.71 -10.41 13.54
C PHE A 91 -4.58 -9.47 12.70
N GLY A 92 -5.82 -9.87 12.45
CA GLY A 92 -6.70 -9.27 11.44
C GLY A 92 -7.41 -7.98 11.88
N ALA A 93 -7.38 -7.63 13.16
CA ALA A 93 -8.04 -6.43 13.65
C ALA A 93 -7.26 -5.73 14.77
N GLY A 94 -6.04 -6.16 15.07
CA GLY A 94 -5.26 -5.61 16.18
C GLY A 94 -5.85 -5.89 17.57
N ALA A 95 -6.62 -6.98 17.74
CA ALA A 95 -7.23 -7.37 19.02
C ALA A 95 -6.22 -7.91 20.05
N ASN A 96 -5.31 -7.04 20.51
CA ASN A 96 -4.22 -7.36 21.45
C ASN A 96 -4.68 -8.01 22.76
N THR A 97 -5.92 -7.79 23.15
CA THR A 97 -6.50 -8.30 24.40
C THR A 97 -7.03 -9.72 24.29
N PHE A 98 -7.40 -10.20 23.09
CA PHE A 98 -8.14 -11.47 22.96
C PHE A 98 -7.29 -12.70 23.32
N PRO A 99 -6.06 -12.89 22.78
CA PRO A 99 -5.24 -14.04 23.14
C PRO A 99 -4.94 -14.15 24.64
N PRO A 100 -4.44 -13.10 25.34
CA PRO A 100 -4.14 -13.24 26.77
C PRO A 100 -5.40 -13.44 27.62
N LEU A 101 -6.52 -12.79 27.30
CA LEU A 101 -7.77 -12.97 28.04
C LEU A 101 -8.29 -14.41 27.91
N LEU A 102 -8.32 -14.94 26.70
CA LEU A 102 -8.78 -16.31 26.48
C LEU A 102 -7.88 -17.33 27.18
N TRP A 103 -6.56 -17.15 27.09
CA TRP A 103 -5.61 -18.03 27.75
C TRP A 103 -5.79 -18.04 29.27
N LEU A 104 -5.82 -16.85 29.90
CA LEU A 104 -6.00 -16.74 31.36
C LEU A 104 -7.37 -17.24 31.81
N THR A 105 -8.42 -16.97 31.04
CA THR A 105 -9.77 -17.44 31.35
C THR A 105 -9.85 -18.96 31.28
N ALA A 106 -9.23 -19.59 30.28
CA ALA A 106 -9.17 -21.05 30.18
C ALA A 106 -8.41 -21.67 31.36
N ALA A 107 -7.30 -21.08 31.78
CA ALA A 107 -6.55 -21.53 32.97
C ALA A 107 -7.40 -21.41 34.24
N ALA A 108 -8.13 -20.30 34.42
CA ALA A 108 -9.01 -20.08 35.56
C ALA A 108 -10.19 -21.06 35.57
N ILE A 109 -10.84 -21.30 34.43
CA ILE A 109 -11.94 -22.27 34.32
C ILE A 109 -11.46 -23.67 34.68
N ALA A 110 -10.31 -24.10 34.15
CA ALA A 110 -9.73 -25.40 34.51
C ALA A 110 -9.49 -25.53 36.02
N ALA A 111 -9.00 -24.47 36.66
CA ALA A 111 -8.78 -24.43 38.10
C ALA A 111 -10.08 -24.59 38.91
N VAL A 112 -11.16 -23.91 38.50
CA VAL A 112 -12.48 -24.01 39.13
C VAL A 112 -13.06 -25.43 38.99
N LEU A 113 -12.91 -26.05 37.82
CA LEU A 113 -13.37 -27.41 37.53
C LEU A 113 -12.53 -28.51 38.21
N SER A 114 -11.43 -28.15 38.87
CA SER A 114 -10.59 -29.14 39.57
C SER A 114 -11.33 -29.86 40.69
N HIS A 115 -12.25 -29.18 41.40
CA HIS A 115 -12.96 -29.72 42.57
C HIS A 115 -12.03 -30.45 43.57
N GLY A 116 -10.79 -29.97 43.74
CA GLY A 116 -9.80 -30.58 44.63
C GLY A 116 -9.02 -31.76 44.02
N HIS A 117 -9.21 -32.08 42.75
CA HIS A 117 -8.52 -33.15 42.04
C HIS A 117 -7.50 -32.62 41.01
N VAL A 118 -6.39 -33.35 40.88
CA VAL A 118 -5.32 -33.09 39.90
C VAL A 118 -4.73 -34.42 39.42
N SER A 119 -4.49 -34.54 38.12
CA SER A 119 -3.93 -35.73 37.48
C SER A 119 -2.44 -35.55 37.19
N ASN A 120 -1.59 -36.25 37.94
CA ASN A 120 -0.13 -36.26 37.70
C ASN A 120 0.23 -36.78 36.29
N TYR A 121 -0.54 -37.75 35.78
CA TYR A 121 -0.40 -38.22 34.41
C TYR A 121 -0.71 -37.10 33.40
N GLY A 122 -1.79 -36.35 33.62
CA GLY A 122 -2.16 -35.19 32.82
C GLY A 122 -1.09 -34.09 32.82
N ILE A 123 -0.46 -33.82 33.96
CA ILE A 123 0.69 -32.91 34.07
C ILE A 123 1.87 -33.43 33.22
N GLY A 124 2.19 -34.71 33.32
CA GLY A 124 3.26 -35.34 32.53
C GLY A 124 3.02 -35.22 31.02
N VAL A 125 1.77 -35.42 30.57
CA VAL A 125 1.37 -35.19 29.17
C VAL A 125 1.58 -33.73 28.78
N ALA A 126 1.21 -32.77 29.63
CA ALA A 126 1.38 -31.35 29.34
C ALA A 126 2.86 -30.96 29.17
N VAL A 127 3.74 -31.46 30.04
CA VAL A 127 5.20 -31.27 29.92
C VAL A 127 5.72 -31.89 28.63
N ALA A 128 5.30 -33.11 28.29
CA ALA A 128 5.73 -33.80 27.08
C ALA A 128 5.35 -33.03 25.81
N LEU A 129 4.12 -32.53 25.72
CA LEU A 129 3.66 -31.73 24.58
C LEU A 129 4.44 -30.41 24.46
N ALA A 130 4.72 -29.73 25.57
CA ALA A 130 5.56 -28.54 25.57
C ALA A 130 6.99 -28.85 25.07
N GLY A 131 7.59 -29.96 25.53
CA GLY A 131 8.90 -30.43 25.08
C GLY A 131 8.95 -30.71 23.58
N VAL A 132 7.94 -31.41 23.06
CA VAL A 132 7.81 -31.68 21.61
C VAL A 132 7.68 -30.38 20.81
N ALA A 133 6.83 -29.45 21.26
CA ALA A 133 6.66 -28.16 20.58
C ALA A 133 7.97 -27.34 20.53
N ILE A 134 8.73 -27.30 21.63
CA ILE A 134 10.03 -26.63 21.69
C ILE A 134 11.04 -27.29 20.73
N ALA A 135 11.09 -28.62 20.69
CA ALA A 135 11.97 -29.36 19.79
C ALA A 135 11.64 -29.07 18.32
N LEU A 136 10.35 -29.10 17.95
CA LEU A 136 9.89 -28.77 16.60
C LEU A 136 10.23 -27.32 16.22
N LEU A 137 10.04 -26.36 17.12
CA LEU A 137 10.41 -24.96 16.91
C LEU A 137 11.92 -24.79 16.71
N PHE A 138 12.75 -25.53 17.44
CA PHE A 138 14.20 -25.51 17.30
C PHE A 138 14.64 -26.07 15.93
N VAL A 139 14.08 -27.21 15.53
CA VAL A 139 14.34 -27.83 14.21
C VAL A 139 13.92 -26.88 13.09
N TRP A 140 12.68 -26.36 13.15
CA TRP A 140 12.17 -25.42 12.16
C TRP A 140 13.04 -24.17 12.03
N ARG A 141 13.44 -23.55 13.16
CA ARG A 141 14.34 -22.38 13.17
C ARG A 141 15.70 -22.67 12.55
N THR A 142 16.25 -23.86 12.82
CA THR A 142 17.56 -24.26 12.30
C THR A 142 17.50 -24.43 10.78
N ILE A 143 16.48 -25.12 10.28
CA ILE A 143 16.24 -25.30 8.84
C ILE A 143 15.99 -23.94 8.17
N ALA A 144 15.13 -23.10 8.74
CA ALA A 144 14.83 -21.77 8.20
C ALA A 144 16.08 -20.88 8.12
N ARG A 145 16.92 -20.86 9.16
CA ARG A 145 18.19 -20.11 9.16
C ARG A 145 19.15 -20.62 8.08
N ALA A 146 19.29 -21.94 7.92
CA ALA A 146 20.15 -22.52 6.90
C ALA A 146 19.69 -22.14 5.49
N ARG A 147 18.36 -22.19 5.23
CA ARG A 147 17.78 -21.75 3.95
C ARG A 147 18.07 -20.27 3.67
N LEU A 148 17.80 -19.39 4.63
CA LEU A 148 18.06 -17.94 4.49
C LEU A 148 19.55 -17.66 4.26
N ALA A 149 20.45 -18.34 4.96
CA ALA A 149 21.89 -18.17 4.78
C ALA A 149 22.36 -18.61 3.38
N ARG A 150 21.81 -19.71 2.86
CA ARG A 150 22.07 -20.18 1.50
C ARG A 150 21.60 -19.16 0.46
N THR A 151 20.34 -18.74 0.51
CA THR A 151 19.78 -17.75 -0.42
C THR A 151 20.54 -16.43 -0.35
N ARG A 152 20.95 -15.99 0.86
CA ARG A 152 21.82 -14.82 1.02
C ARG A 152 23.13 -14.97 0.25
N SER A 153 23.81 -16.11 0.39
CA SER A 153 25.09 -16.35 -0.30
C SER A 153 24.93 -16.36 -1.81
N GLU A 154 23.87 -17.00 -2.32
CA GLU A 154 23.53 -17.03 -3.75
C GLU A 154 23.27 -15.61 -4.28
N ARG A 155 22.45 -14.81 -3.57
CA ARG A 155 22.16 -13.41 -3.90
C ARG A 155 23.40 -12.53 -3.86
N ALA A 156 24.21 -12.63 -2.81
CA ALA A 156 25.44 -11.86 -2.67
C ALA A 156 26.42 -12.09 -3.83
N ALA A 157 26.44 -13.30 -4.41
CA ALA A 157 27.30 -13.62 -5.54
C ALA A 157 26.87 -12.93 -6.86
N TYR A 158 25.57 -12.83 -7.14
CA TYR A 158 25.09 -12.29 -8.42
C TYR A 158 24.72 -10.80 -8.38
N LEU A 159 24.33 -10.26 -7.21
CA LEU A 159 23.70 -8.93 -7.13
C LEU A 159 24.55 -7.79 -7.70
N PRO A 160 25.87 -7.69 -7.43
CA PRO A 160 26.69 -6.63 -8.00
C PRO A 160 26.62 -6.55 -9.52
N ALA A 161 26.74 -7.70 -10.21
CA ALA A 161 26.65 -7.77 -11.66
C ALA A 161 25.24 -7.48 -12.17
N ARG A 162 24.19 -7.95 -11.47
CA ARG A 162 22.80 -7.75 -11.89
C ARG A 162 22.33 -6.31 -11.74
N VAL A 163 22.76 -5.59 -10.71
CA VAL A 163 22.44 -4.16 -10.57
C VAL A 163 23.10 -3.32 -11.66
N VAL A 164 24.34 -3.63 -12.07
CA VAL A 164 24.99 -2.95 -13.20
C VAL A 164 24.23 -3.23 -14.50
N ALA A 165 23.98 -4.50 -14.80
CA ALA A 165 23.28 -4.89 -16.03
C ALA A 165 21.84 -4.36 -16.08
N LEU A 166 21.20 -4.11 -14.93
CA LEU A 166 19.89 -3.44 -14.87
C LEU A 166 20.00 -1.99 -15.35
N ARG A 167 20.97 -1.23 -14.84
CA ARG A 167 21.15 0.19 -15.18
C ARG A 167 21.45 0.39 -16.66
N GLU A 168 22.23 -0.50 -17.25
CA GLU A 168 22.56 -0.49 -18.68
C GLU A 168 21.34 -0.77 -19.57
N ARG A 169 20.42 -1.62 -19.12
CA ARG A 169 19.21 -1.99 -19.87
C ARG A 169 18.03 -1.05 -19.66
N ALA A 170 18.03 -0.28 -18.59
CA ALA A 170 16.90 0.55 -18.20
C ALA A 170 16.61 1.63 -19.25
N ALA A 171 15.50 1.49 -19.98
CA ALA A 171 15.04 2.48 -20.94
C ALA A 171 14.64 3.79 -20.24
N GLY A 172 14.99 4.93 -20.83
CA GLY A 172 14.61 6.24 -20.32
C GLY A 172 13.10 6.48 -20.37
N ALA A 173 12.63 7.48 -19.62
CA ALA A 173 11.26 7.97 -19.75
C ALA A 173 11.03 8.59 -21.14
N PRO A 174 9.84 8.43 -21.75
CA PRO A 174 9.47 9.18 -22.94
C PRO A 174 9.58 10.69 -22.69
N ALA A 175 10.00 11.43 -23.72
CA ALA A 175 10.08 12.88 -23.65
C ALA A 175 8.72 13.48 -23.30
N VAL A 176 8.70 14.56 -22.51
CA VAL A 176 7.46 15.14 -21.98
C VAL A 176 6.47 15.46 -23.10
N ASN A 177 6.94 16.01 -24.22
CA ASN A 177 6.10 16.42 -25.33
C ASN A 177 5.52 15.24 -26.14
N ASP A 178 6.14 14.06 -26.09
CA ASP A 178 5.75 12.88 -26.87
C ASP A 178 4.77 11.97 -26.09
N ARG A 179 4.46 12.32 -24.85
CA ARG A 179 3.59 11.53 -23.97
C ARG A 179 2.12 11.72 -24.35
N GLU A 180 1.56 10.67 -24.92
CA GLU A 180 0.14 10.46 -25.21
C GLU A 180 -0.29 9.10 -24.65
N LEU A 181 -1.50 9.03 -24.08
CA LEU A 181 -2.10 7.78 -23.65
C LEU A 181 -2.64 7.00 -24.87
N ASP A 182 -2.27 5.73 -24.98
CA ASP A 182 -2.83 4.83 -25.99
C ASP A 182 -4.27 4.38 -25.65
N ALA A 183 -4.89 3.65 -26.58
CA ALA A 183 -6.28 3.20 -26.44
C ALA A 183 -6.50 2.25 -25.25
N ASP A 184 -5.50 1.45 -24.87
CA ASP A 184 -5.61 0.48 -23.78
C ASP A 184 -5.43 1.14 -22.42
N ALA A 185 -4.51 2.10 -22.33
CA ALA A 185 -4.37 2.99 -21.18
C ALA A 185 -5.67 3.77 -20.94
N LEU A 186 -6.26 4.37 -21.99
CA LEU A 186 -7.53 5.08 -21.89
C LEU A 186 -8.69 4.17 -21.49
N ALA A 187 -8.75 2.94 -22.01
CA ALA A 187 -9.76 1.96 -21.60
C ALA A 187 -9.56 1.50 -20.15
N GLY A 188 -8.32 1.36 -19.67
CA GLY A 188 -8.03 1.10 -18.26
C GLY A 188 -8.44 2.28 -17.36
N LEU A 189 -8.17 3.51 -17.79
CA LEU A 189 -8.59 4.72 -17.06
C LEU A 189 -10.10 4.89 -17.05
N ARG A 190 -10.81 4.45 -18.09
CA ARG A 190 -12.27 4.41 -18.10
C ARG A 190 -12.81 3.61 -16.92
N TYR A 191 -12.26 2.42 -16.66
CA TYR A 191 -12.63 1.60 -15.50
C TYR A 191 -12.44 2.35 -14.17
N ILE A 192 -11.39 3.16 -14.07
CA ILE A 192 -11.08 3.99 -12.89
C ILE A 192 -12.08 5.15 -12.77
N PHE A 193 -12.29 5.92 -13.84
CA PHE A 193 -13.19 7.08 -13.85
C PHE A 193 -14.65 6.68 -13.56
N ASP A 194 -15.13 5.56 -14.11
CA ASP A 194 -16.49 5.07 -13.87
C ASP A 194 -16.77 4.81 -12.38
N ARG A 195 -15.74 4.52 -11.58
CA ARG A 195 -15.82 4.35 -10.12
C ARG A 195 -15.56 5.64 -9.35
N ALA A 196 -14.56 6.39 -9.78
CA ALA A 196 -14.14 7.62 -9.11
C ALA A 196 -15.19 8.74 -9.24
N LEU A 197 -15.95 8.76 -10.33
CA LEU A 197 -17.03 9.73 -10.56
C LEU A 197 -18.36 9.35 -9.89
N GLN A 198 -18.49 8.17 -9.27
CA GLN A 198 -19.68 7.85 -8.48
C GLN A 198 -19.81 8.80 -7.29
N ASP A 199 -21.04 9.12 -6.87
CA ASP A 199 -21.30 9.96 -5.69
C ASP A 199 -20.59 9.41 -4.45
N ALA A 200 -20.21 10.27 -3.50
CA ALA A 200 -19.36 9.90 -2.36
C ALA A 200 -19.88 8.68 -1.57
N SER A 201 -21.19 8.55 -1.40
CA SER A 201 -21.81 7.43 -0.70
C SER A 201 -22.03 6.16 -1.56
N ASP A 202 -21.82 6.22 -2.88
CA ASP A 202 -22.03 5.09 -3.79
C ASP A 202 -20.76 4.22 -3.94
N PHE A 203 -20.84 3.01 -3.38
CA PHE A 203 -19.80 1.98 -3.47
C PHE A 203 -20.28 0.73 -4.24
N SER A 204 -21.26 0.87 -5.13
CA SER A 204 -21.84 -0.24 -5.90
C SER A 204 -20.82 -0.98 -6.77
N ASN A 205 -19.80 -0.28 -7.27
CA ASN A 205 -18.76 -0.83 -8.14
C ASN A 205 -17.45 -1.16 -7.40
N PHE A 206 -17.45 -1.15 -6.08
CA PHE A 206 -16.29 -1.50 -5.25
C PHE A 206 -16.46 -2.90 -4.65
N ASP A 207 -15.35 -3.57 -4.36
CA ASP A 207 -15.37 -4.82 -3.61
C ASP A 207 -15.64 -4.50 -2.13
N LYS A 208 -16.74 -5.04 -1.59
CA LYS A 208 -17.18 -4.81 -0.20
C LYS A 208 -17.10 -6.11 0.60
N ILE A 209 -15.93 -6.39 1.17
CA ILE A 209 -15.66 -7.62 1.92
C ILE A 209 -15.58 -7.33 3.43
N ASP A 210 -14.58 -6.56 3.87
CA ASP A 210 -14.44 -6.07 5.24
C ASP A 210 -13.78 -4.69 5.27
N GLN A 211 -13.59 -4.10 6.46
CA GLN A 211 -12.92 -2.80 6.64
C GLN A 211 -11.73 -2.87 7.61
N PHE A 212 -11.26 -4.07 7.98
CA PHE A 212 -10.14 -4.24 8.91
C PHE A 212 -8.86 -4.55 8.13
N GLN A 213 -8.91 -5.45 7.15
CA GLN A 213 -7.75 -5.99 6.45
C GLN A 213 -7.61 -5.45 5.02
N THR A 214 -6.70 -6.04 4.25
CA THR A 214 -6.26 -5.59 2.91
C THR A 214 -7.37 -5.42 1.86
N SER A 215 -8.56 -5.99 2.05
CA SER A 215 -9.70 -5.85 1.14
C SER A 215 -10.44 -4.53 1.31
N ALA A 216 -10.14 -3.79 2.39
CA ALA A 216 -10.86 -2.59 2.76
C ALA A 216 -10.92 -1.56 1.64
N ILE A 217 -12.07 -0.89 1.55
CA ILE A 217 -12.40 0.06 0.48
C ILE A 217 -11.35 1.19 0.41
N ARG A 218 -10.77 1.58 1.54
CA ARG A 218 -9.69 2.59 1.60
C ARG A 218 -8.54 2.28 0.64
N TYR A 219 -8.15 1.02 0.46
CA TYR A 219 -7.05 0.67 -0.44
C TYR A 219 -7.46 0.82 -1.90
N GLN A 220 -8.70 0.46 -2.23
CA GLN A 220 -9.27 0.62 -3.57
C GLN A 220 -9.38 2.11 -3.93
N VAL A 221 -9.96 2.93 -3.05
CA VAL A 221 -10.13 4.38 -3.26
C VAL A 221 -8.78 5.08 -3.48
N ASN A 222 -7.78 4.80 -2.63
CA ASN A 222 -6.47 5.41 -2.80
C ASN A 222 -5.76 4.91 -4.06
N GLN A 223 -5.89 3.63 -4.43
CA GLN A 223 -5.27 3.11 -5.65
C GLN A 223 -5.85 3.78 -6.91
N LEU A 224 -7.15 4.03 -6.94
CA LEU A 224 -7.79 4.83 -7.99
C LEU A 224 -7.22 6.26 -8.00
N GLY A 225 -7.10 6.89 -6.83
CA GLY A 225 -6.54 8.25 -6.69
C GLY A 225 -5.10 8.36 -7.17
N TYR A 226 -4.25 7.39 -6.80
CA TYR A 226 -2.85 7.31 -7.23
C TYR A 226 -2.71 7.21 -8.74
N ALA A 227 -3.54 6.37 -9.38
CA ALA A 227 -3.55 6.24 -10.83
C ALA A 227 -3.95 7.54 -11.53
N LEU A 228 -4.98 8.23 -11.01
CA LEU A 228 -5.43 9.51 -11.56
C LEU A 228 -4.39 10.62 -11.36
N ALA A 229 -3.75 10.70 -10.19
CA ALA A 229 -2.68 11.66 -9.94
C ALA A 229 -1.48 11.43 -10.86
N GLN A 230 -1.09 10.17 -11.09
CA GLN A 230 -0.02 9.81 -12.04
C GLN A 230 -0.34 10.29 -13.46
N VAL A 231 -1.57 10.09 -13.92
CA VAL A 231 -2.01 10.52 -15.25
C VAL A 231 -2.07 12.04 -15.36
N SER A 232 -2.69 12.71 -14.38
CA SER A 232 -2.74 14.17 -14.32
C SER A 232 -1.34 14.78 -14.33
N PHE A 233 -0.38 14.23 -13.59
CA PHE A 233 0.97 14.76 -13.57
C PHE A 233 1.73 14.52 -14.89
N HIS A 234 1.67 13.31 -15.44
CA HIS A 234 2.54 12.95 -16.56
C HIS A 234 1.95 13.20 -17.94
N TYR A 235 0.64 13.07 -18.11
CA TYR A 235 -0.03 13.08 -19.42
C TYR A 235 -0.96 14.27 -19.59
N THR A 236 -1.67 14.65 -18.54
CA THR A 236 -2.72 15.67 -18.61
C THR A 236 -2.58 16.83 -17.60
N PRO A 237 -1.37 17.40 -17.41
CA PRO A 237 -1.16 18.46 -16.41
C PRO A 237 -1.93 19.76 -16.68
N ALA A 238 -2.36 19.99 -17.91
CA ALA A 238 -3.21 21.14 -18.29
C ALA A 238 -4.69 20.75 -18.45
N PHE A 239 -5.16 19.71 -17.76
CA PHE A 239 -6.56 19.29 -17.75
C PHE A 239 -7.09 19.17 -16.32
N SER A 240 -8.19 19.88 -16.05
CA SER A 240 -8.92 19.73 -14.79
C SER A 240 -10.15 18.84 -14.97
N GLY A 241 -11.26 19.41 -15.45
CA GLY A 241 -12.49 18.72 -15.84
C GLY A 241 -12.90 17.56 -14.93
N TYR A 242 -13.31 16.45 -15.56
CA TYR A 242 -13.72 15.26 -14.83
C TYR A 242 -12.57 14.58 -14.07
N SER A 243 -11.29 14.87 -14.38
CA SER A 243 -10.15 14.29 -13.66
C SER A 243 -10.03 14.86 -12.24
N HIS A 244 -10.13 16.18 -12.10
CA HIS A 244 -10.16 16.83 -10.78
C HIS A 244 -11.43 16.46 -10.01
N GLU A 245 -12.58 16.40 -10.69
CA GLU A 245 -13.83 15.96 -10.05
C GLU A 245 -13.71 14.54 -9.49
N ALA A 246 -13.17 13.61 -10.27
CA ALA A 246 -12.95 12.23 -9.87
C ALA A 246 -12.03 12.11 -8.63
N GLN A 247 -10.90 12.82 -8.60
CA GLN A 247 -10.00 12.82 -7.44
C GLN A 247 -10.66 13.41 -6.19
N ASN A 248 -11.42 14.51 -6.35
CA ASN A 248 -12.18 15.11 -5.26
C ASN A 248 -13.25 14.16 -4.69
N ARG A 249 -14.04 13.52 -5.55
CA ARG A 249 -15.04 12.52 -5.13
C ARG A 249 -14.40 11.32 -4.42
N LEU A 250 -13.20 10.90 -4.83
CA LEU A 250 -12.46 9.85 -4.13
C LEU A 250 -12.03 10.27 -2.71
N VAL A 251 -11.60 11.52 -2.50
CA VAL A 251 -11.32 12.04 -1.16
C VAL A 251 -12.61 12.11 -0.32
N GLU A 252 -13.72 12.57 -0.90
CA GLU A 252 -15.03 12.57 -0.23
C GLU A 252 -15.48 11.16 0.18
N LYS A 253 -15.36 10.17 -0.72
CA LYS A 253 -15.59 8.74 -0.41
C LYS A 253 -14.79 8.30 0.80
N TYR A 254 -13.57 8.79 0.94
CA TYR A 254 -12.68 8.41 2.03
C TYR A 254 -13.14 8.92 3.41
N LEU A 255 -13.91 10.01 3.42
CA LEU A 255 -14.48 10.61 4.64
C LEU A 255 -15.78 9.93 5.09
N GLU A 256 -16.36 9.06 4.26
CA GLU A 256 -17.55 8.28 4.60
C GLU A 256 -17.30 7.33 5.77
N HIS A 257 -18.22 7.28 6.72
CA HIS A 257 -18.09 6.45 7.94
C HIS A 257 -17.88 4.96 7.62
N LEU A 258 -18.39 4.49 6.47
CA LEU A 258 -18.13 3.13 5.97
C LEU A 258 -16.62 2.83 5.83
N VAL A 259 -15.81 3.82 5.44
CA VAL A 259 -14.39 3.63 5.10
C VAL A 259 -13.50 3.66 6.34
N TRP A 260 -13.80 4.51 7.33
CA TRP A 260 -12.91 4.74 8.48
C TRP A 260 -13.48 4.29 9.84
N GLY A 261 -14.80 4.03 9.93
CA GLY A 261 -15.50 3.75 11.18
C GLY A 261 -15.03 2.49 11.92
N TYR A 262 -14.30 1.60 11.24
CA TYR A 262 -13.65 0.43 11.83
C TYR A 262 -12.69 0.80 12.98
N TRP A 263 -12.06 1.98 12.90
CA TRP A 263 -10.98 2.37 13.81
C TRP A 263 -11.42 2.42 15.28
N ARG A 264 -12.67 2.82 15.53
CA ARG A 264 -13.24 2.85 16.89
C ARG A 264 -13.12 1.50 17.60
N TRP A 265 -13.23 0.42 16.84
CA TRP A 265 -13.20 -0.93 17.36
C TRP A 265 -11.77 -1.42 17.54
N GLU A 266 -10.91 -1.18 16.54
CA GLU A 266 -9.48 -1.49 16.64
C GLU A 266 -8.82 -0.80 17.82
N ASN A 267 -9.14 0.47 18.06
CA ASN A 267 -8.63 1.20 19.20
C ASN A 267 -9.19 0.65 20.54
N ALA A 268 -10.46 0.26 20.58
CA ALA A 268 -11.10 -0.28 21.78
C ALA A 268 -10.47 -1.60 22.24
N TRP A 269 -10.36 -2.61 21.38
CA TRP A 269 -9.78 -3.91 21.79
C TRP A 269 -8.26 -3.97 21.69
N GLY A 270 -7.64 -3.06 20.93
CA GLY A 270 -6.21 -3.07 20.65
C GLY A 270 -5.39 -2.16 21.56
N ARG A 271 -5.99 -1.06 22.03
CA ARG A 271 -5.40 -0.08 22.95
C ARG A 271 -6.21 0.17 24.21
N LEU A 272 -7.37 -0.46 24.38
CA LEU A 272 -8.28 -0.19 25.51
C LEU A 272 -8.73 1.28 25.56
N SER A 273 -8.91 1.91 24.39
CA SER A 273 -9.34 3.30 24.26
C SER A 273 -10.61 3.43 23.43
N LEU A 274 -11.57 4.23 23.91
CA LEU A 274 -12.81 4.55 23.19
C LEU A 274 -12.69 5.81 22.31
N ASP A 275 -11.48 6.33 22.16
CA ASP A 275 -11.23 7.39 21.18
C ASP A 275 -11.45 6.83 19.77
N ALA A 276 -12.26 7.51 18.97
CA ALA A 276 -12.66 7.03 17.65
C ALA A 276 -12.05 7.87 16.52
N ASP A 277 -11.17 8.82 16.85
CA ASP A 277 -10.47 9.62 15.87
C ASP A 277 -9.56 8.72 15.00
N PRO A 278 -9.86 8.54 13.70
CA PRO A 278 -9.11 7.65 12.83
C PRO A 278 -7.71 8.15 12.49
N ALA A 279 -7.44 9.43 12.75
CA ALA A 279 -6.18 10.08 12.44
C ALA A 279 -5.70 10.79 13.70
N LYS A 280 -5.41 10.05 14.77
CA LYS A 280 -4.79 10.62 15.99
C LYS A 280 -3.61 9.81 16.51
N THR A 281 -3.71 8.49 16.46
CA THR A 281 -2.70 7.57 16.97
C THR A 281 -2.76 6.30 16.15
N ASP A 282 -1.60 5.75 15.79
CA ASP A 282 -1.53 4.61 14.86
C ASP A 282 -2.40 4.86 13.60
N ASN A 283 -2.90 3.80 12.98
CA ASN A 283 -3.70 3.86 11.76
C ASN A 283 -2.98 4.42 10.52
N ILE A 284 -1.72 4.02 10.28
CA ILE A 284 -1.00 4.48 9.09
C ILE A 284 -1.66 4.01 7.78
N MET A 285 -2.43 2.91 7.83
CA MET A 285 -3.19 2.46 6.67
C MET A 285 -4.27 3.45 6.24
N LEU A 286 -4.75 4.27 7.15
CA LEU A 286 -5.64 5.38 6.83
C LEU A 286 -4.84 6.65 6.55
N THR A 287 -4.03 7.09 7.51
CA THR A 287 -3.36 8.40 7.48
C THR A 287 -2.27 8.49 6.42
N GLY A 288 -1.42 7.48 6.32
CA GLY A 288 -0.34 7.45 5.33
C GLY A 288 -0.86 7.35 3.90
N TYR A 289 -1.92 6.57 3.66
CA TYR A 289 -2.50 6.46 2.33
C TYR A 289 -3.29 7.70 1.93
N LEU A 290 -4.15 8.22 2.82
CA LEU A 290 -4.91 9.44 2.54
C LEU A 290 -3.99 10.63 2.32
N ALA A 291 -2.95 10.78 3.16
CA ALA A 291 -1.97 11.84 2.98
C ALA A 291 -1.26 11.70 1.63
N LEU A 292 -0.84 10.50 1.23
CA LEU A 292 -0.21 10.33 -0.08
C LEU A 292 -1.16 10.68 -1.23
N HIS A 293 -2.44 10.32 -1.12
CA HIS A 293 -3.44 10.64 -2.15
C HIS A 293 -3.66 12.16 -2.24
N VAL A 294 -3.93 12.82 -1.12
CA VAL A 294 -4.15 14.28 -1.07
C VAL A 294 -2.94 15.05 -1.61
N HIS A 295 -1.73 14.68 -1.21
CA HIS A 295 -0.54 15.42 -1.64
C HIS A 295 -0.14 15.10 -3.09
N ASN A 296 -0.31 13.87 -3.57
CA ASN A 296 -0.11 13.57 -4.99
C ASN A 296 -1.18 14.23 -5.88
N MET A 297 -2.43 14.32 -5.41
CA MET A 297 -3.47 15.09 -6.09
C MET A 297 -3.08 16.58 -6.13
N THR A 298 -2.76 17.17 -4.98
CA THR A 298 -2.34 18.58 -4.89
C THR A 298 -1.14 18.84 -5.81
N ALA A 299 -0.18 17.90 -5.83
CA ALA A 299 1.00 17.91 -6.66
C ALA A 299 0.71 17.93 -8.17
N ALA A 300 -0.24 17.11 -8.60
CA ALA A 300 -0.58 16.93 -10.00
C ALA A 300 -1.51 18.04 -10.52
N THR A 301 -2.29 18.67 -9.65
CA THR A 301 -3.44 19.52 -10.03
C THR A 301 -3.31 20.98 -9.59
N GLY A 302 -2.48 21.26 -8.58
CA GLY A 302 -2.47 22.55 -7.88
C GLY A 302 -3.71 22.80 -7.01
N ASP A 303 -4.60 21.82 -6.83
CA ASP A 303 -5.80 21.97 -5.99
C ASP A 303 -5.44 21.79 -4.51
N HIS A 304 -5.37 22.90 -3.79
CA HIS A 304 -5.03 22.92 -2.36
C HIS A 304 -6.23 22.73 -1.42
N ARG A 305 -7.44 22.44 -1.91
CA ARG A 305 -8.67 22.49 -1.10
C ARG A 305 -8.62 21.59 0.15
N TRP A 306 -8.01 20.40 0.04
CA TRP A 306 -7.92 19.41 1.11
C TRP A 306 -6.83 19.73 2.14
N ASN A 307 -6.01 20.74 1.86
CA ASN A 307 -5.03 21.29 2.80
C ASN A 307 -5.59 22.46 3.60
N ARG A 308 -6.81 22.94 3.30
CA ARG A 308 -7.47 23.98 4.10
C ARG A 308 -7.91 23.42 5.45
N GLU A 309 -7.89 24.26 6.47
CA GLU A 309 -8.25 23.89 7.83
C GLU A 309 -9.58 23.12 7.90
N GLY A 310 -9.53 21.90 8.46
CA GLY A 310 -10.71 21.06 8.67
C GLY A 310 -11.33 20.46 7.41
N ALA A 311 -10.69 20.57 6.23
CA ALA A 311 -11.24 20.03 4.98
C ALA A 311 -11.41 18.49 5.00
N LEU A 312 -10.61 17.78 5.79
CA LEU A 312 -10.72 16.34 6.00
C LEU A 312 -11.45 16.06 7.32
N THR A 313 -12.77 16.26 7.29
CA THR A 313 -13.61 16.08 8.48
C THR A 313 -14.24 14.68 8.52
N PHE A 314 -13.87 13.89 9.54
CA PHE A 314 -14.46 12.58 9.81
C PHE A 314 -15.62 12.70 10.82
N ARG A 315 -16.84 12.36 10.40
CA ARG A 315 -18.05 12.50 11.21
C ARG A 315 -18.55 11.15 11.70
N LEU A 316 -18.42 10.87 13.01
CA LEU A 316 -18.95 9.63 13.59
C LEU A 316 -20.48 9.68 13.73
N ASN A 317 -21.00 10.84 14.13
CA ASN A 317 -22.41 11.16 14.26
C ASN A 317 -22.58 12.68 14.36
N ASP A 318 -23.80 13.16 14.60
CA ASP A 318 -24.11 14.60 14.70
C ASP A 318 -23.32 15.34 15.78
N ARG A 319 -22.88 14.63 16.83
CA ARG A 319 -22.19 15.21 18.00
C ARG A 319 -20.68 15.04 17.98
N LYS A 320 -20.16 13.94 17.40
CA LYS A 320 -18.73 13.62 17.43
C LYS A 320 -18.12 13.73 16.04
N VAL A 321 -17.25 14.72 15.89
CA VAL A 321 -16.60 15.12 14.64
C VAL A 321 -15.10 15.28 14.89
N PHE A 322 -14.28 14.74 14.00
CA PHE A 322 -12.83 14.86 14.04
C PHE A 322 -12.39 15.67 12.83
N ARG A 323 -11.79 16.84 13.06
CA ARG A 323 -11.37 17.76 12.00
C ARG A 323 -9.88 17.60 11.75
N HIS A 324 -9.53 17.34 10.50
CA HIS A 324 -8.17 17.24 10.01
C HIS A 324 -8.05 17.95 8.66
N ASP A 325 -6.83 18.07 8.16
CA ASP A 325 -6.51 18.57 6.84
C ASP A 325 -5.19 17.94 6.37
N GLY A 326 -4.76 18.25 5.14
CA GLY A 326 -3.52 17.74 4.59
C GLY A 326 -2.30 18.01 5.49
N HIS A 327 -2.22 19.18 6.12
CA HIS A 327 -1.12 19.55 7.02
C HIS A 327 -1.17 18.71 8.30
N SER A 328 -2.33 18.61 8.95
CA SER A 328 -2.49 17.86 10.21
C SER A 328 -2.16 16.38 10.03
N LEU A 329 -2.44 15.79 8.85
CA LEU A 329 -2.03 14.42 8.52
C LEU A 329 -0.51 14.27 8.49
N ILE A 330 0.22 15.21 7.87
CA ILE A 330 1.70 15.15 7.83
C ILE A 330 2.30 15.32 9.21
N GLU A 331 1.75 16.22 10.03
CA GLU A 331 2.20 16.35 11.42
C GLU A 331 2.04 15.03 12.19
N GLN A 332 0.96 14.29 11.96
CA GLN A 332 0.76 12.97 12.58
C GLN A 332 1.82 11.97 12.14
N LEU A 333 2.09 11.92 10.83
CA LEU A 333 3.11 11.02 10.28
C LEU A 333 4.46 11.33 10.92
N MET A 334 4.86 12.60 10.95
CA MET A 334 6.13 13.04 11.54
C MET A 334 6.22 12.72 13.03
N ARG A 335 5.16 13.01 13.81
CA ARG A 335 5.11 12.64 15.24
C ARG A 335 5.35 11.15 15.44
N ASN A 336 4.70 10.28 14.66
CA ASN A 336 4.87 8.84 14.81
C ASN A 336 6.25 8.35 14.31
N PHE A 337 6.76 8.86 13.19
CA PHE A 337 8.11 8.49 12.71
C PHE A 337 9.20 8.84 13.71
N HIS A 338 9.07 9.95 14.44
CA HIS A 338 10.02 10.34 15.49
C HIS A 338 9.88 9.55 16.79
N THR A 339 8.64 9.26 17.22
CA THR A 339 8.39 8.75 18.58
C THR A 339 8.38 7.21 18.67
N GLN A 340 8.07 6.53 17.56
CA GLN A 340 7.92 5.07 17.56
C GLN A 340 9.28 4.39 17.52
N HIS A 341 9.48 3.39 18.37
CA HIS A 341 10.79 2.75 18.53
C HIS A 341 11.38 2.20 17.22
N PHE A 342 10.54 1.61 16.38
CA PHE A 342 10.94 1.05 15.09
C PHE A 342 11.05 2.10 13.98
N THR A 343 10.77 3.38 14.26
CA THR A 343 10.49 4.45 13.29
C THR A 343 9.27 4.15 12.43
N LEU A 344 9.22 2.98 11.78
CA LEU A 344 8.01 2.42 11.21
C LEU A 344 7.03 2.03 12.33
N TRP A 345 5.74 2.24 12.07
CA TRP A 345 4.71 2.17 13.10
C TRP A 345 3.40 1.52 12.62
N PRO A 346 2.52 1.13 13.55
CA PRO A 346 1.47 0.16 13.24
C PRO A 346 0.31 0.68 12.36
N CYS A 347 -0.23 -0.19 11.50
CA CYS A 347 -1.48 0.05 10.79
C CYS A 347 -2.62 -0.16 11.80
N GLU A 348 -2.90 -1.40 12.19
CA GLU A 348 -3.70 -1.76 13.36
C GLU A 348 -2.82 -1.80 14.61
N PRO A 349 -3.36 -1.66 15.84
CA PRO A 349 -2.56 -1.77 17.06
C PRO A 349 -1.72 -3.04 17.07
N ASN A 350 -0.41 -2.89 17.31
CA ASN A 350 0.66 -3.91 17.28
C ASN A 350 1.29 -4.21 15.90
N TRP A 351 0.62 -4.07 14.77
CA TRP A 351 1.10 -4.62 13.50
C TRP A 351 1.73 -3.58 12.57
N ILE A 352 3.06 -3.68 12.39
CA ILE A 352 3.84 -2.76 11.54
C ILE A 352 4.04 -3.39 10.16
N TYR A 353 3.54 -2.70 9.14
CA TYR A 353 3.70 -3.07 7.73
C TYR A 353 4.61 -2.07 7.01
N PRO A 354 5.75 -2.49 6.44
CA PRO A 354 6.57 -1.60 5.63
C PRO A 354 5.81 -1.01 4.44
N ALA A 355 4.92 -1.76 3.80
CA ALA A 355 4.11 -1.24 2.69
C ALA A 355 3.22 -0.04 3.06
N CYS A 356 2.63 -0.02 4.28
CA CYS A 356 1.91 1.16 4.78
C CYS A 356 2.91 2.32 5.06
N ASN A 357 4.03 2.01 5.72
CA ASN A 357 4.99 3.01 6.18
C ASN A 357 5.75 3.69 5.03
N LEU A 358 6.08 2.95 3.98
CA LEU A 358 6.68 3.49 2.76
C LEU A 358 5.73 4.47 2.07
N ARG A 359 4.41 4.21 2.07
CA ARG A 359 3.43 5.19 1.58
C ARG A 359 3.34 6.43 2.45
N GLY A 360 3.37 6.27 3.78
CA GLY A 360 3.46 7.42 4.69
C GLY A 360 4.72 8.26 4.47
N ALA A 361 5.87 7.64 4.27
CA ALA A 361 7.11 8.34 3.95
C ALA A 361 7.05 9.04 2.57
N MET A 362 6.42 8.41 1.57
CA MET A 362 6.16 9.07 0.28
C MET A 362 5.20 10.26 0.43
N ALA A 363 4.22 10.19 1.34
CA ALA A 363 3.34 11.31 1.61
C ALA A 363 4.10 12.51 2.16
N VAL A 364 5.04 12.28 3.09
CA VAL A 364 5.95 13.33 3.60
C VAL A 364 6.77 13.94 2.47
N ARG A 365 7.34 13.11 1.59
CA ARG A 365 8.16 13.61 0.46
C ARG A 365 7.32 14.38 -0.57
N SER A 366 6.10 13.93 -0.85
CA SER A 366 5.15 14.63 -1.72
C SER A 366 4.73 15.98 -1.10
N TYR A 367 4.52 16.03 0.21
CA TYR A 367 4.25 17.26 0.96
C TYR A 367 5.41 18.25 0.89
N ASP A 368 6.63 17.79 1.18
CA ASP A 368 7.85 18.63 1.10
C ASP A 368 7.97 19.33 -0.26
N ARG A 369 7.70 18.58 -1.33
CA ARG A 369 7.72 19.09 -2.69
C ARG A 369 6.61 20.11 -2.97
N VAL A 370 5.40 19.93 -2.43
CA VAL A 370 4.27 20.86 -2.62
C VAL A 370 4.46 22.16 -1.83
N PHE A 371 4.96 22.07 -0.60
CA PHE A 371 4.99 23.19 0.35
C PHE A 371 6.39 23.75 0.62
N GLY A 372 7.42 23.22 -0.04
CA GLY A 372 8.80 23.67 0.13
C GLY A 372 9.41 23.34 1.49
N THR A 373 8.95 22.29 2.17
CA THR A 373 9.49 21.83 3.45
C THR A 373 10.56 20.75 3.26
N SER A 374 11.21 20.31 4.35
CA SER A 374 12.30 19.32 4.34
C SER A 374 12.10 18.20 5.38
N HIS A 375 10.85 17.85 5.68
CA HIS A 375 10.50 16.87 6.70
C HIS A 375 11.06 15.47 6.43
N TRP A 376 11.18 15.07 5.17
CA TRP A 376 11.77 13.79 4.80
C TRP A 376 13.21 13.68 5.27
N ASP A 377 14.00 14.75 5.13
CA ASP A 377 15.41 14.74 5.52
C ASP A 377 15.59 14.52 7.03
N ASP A 378 14.63 14.96 7.86
CA ASP A 378 14.65 14.77 9.31
C ASP A 378 14.49 13.29 9.73
N ILE A 379 13.82 12.47 8.92
CA ILE A 379 13.52 11.06 9.24
C ILE A 379 14.26 10.06 8.34
N ARG A 380 14.79 10.49 7.20
CA ARG A 380 15.35 9.64 6.14
C ARG A 380 16.35 8.61 6.64
N ASP A 381 17.36 9.04 7.39
CA ASP A 381 18.47 8.18 7.82
C ASP A 381 18.01 7.13 8.84
N MET A 382 17.19 7.55 9.80
CA MET A 382 16.62 6.64 10.79
C MET A 382 15.63 5.67 10.16
N PHE A 383 14.80 6.14 9.23
CA PHE A 383 13.89 5.29 8.47
C PHE A 383 14.67 4.24 7.68
N ARG A 384 15.73 4.66 6.97
CA ARG A 384 16.60 3.75 6.21
C ARG A 384 17.25 2.71 7.10
N LEU A 385 17.86 3.15 8.20
CA LEU A 385 18.50 2.26 9.16
C LEU A 385 17.52 1.20 9.67
N ARG A 386 16.28 1.59 9.99
CA ARG A 386 15.26 0.67 10.49
C ARG A 386 14.74 -0.27 9.42
N LEU A 387 14.57 0.20 8.19
CA LEU A 387 14.19 -0.65 7.06
C LEU A 387 15.24 -1.76 6.83
N ASP A 388 16.52 -1.41 6.83
CA ASP A 388 17.61 -2.37 6.59
C ASP A 388 17.82 -3.33 7.76
N THR A 389 17.76 -2.85 9.01
CA THR A 389 18.11 -3.67 10.19
C THR A 389 16.93 -4.42 10.78
N GLU A 390 15.73 -3.85 10.74
CA GLU A 390 14.55 -4.40 11.42
C GLU A 390 13.51 -4.96 10.43
N PHE A 391 13.50 -4.53 9.17
CA PHE A 391 12.48 -4.93 8.19
C PHE A 391 13.03 -5.58 6.92
N THR A 392 14.29 -6.02 6.95
CA THR A 392 14.88 -6.85 5.89
C THR A 392 15.35 -8.17 6.50
N ASN A 393 14.97 -9.27 5.84
CA ASN A 393 15.43 -10.60 6.22
C ASN A 393 16.91 -10.79 5.86
N PRO A 394 17.60 -11.77 6.48
CA PRO A 394 19.00 -12.05 6.16
C PRO A 394 19.26 -12.40 4.69
N ASP A 395 18.27 -12.91 3.97
CA ASP A 395 18.37 -13.20 2.54
C ASP A 395 18.17 -11.96 1.64
N GLY A 396 17.86 -10.79 2.22
CA GLY A 396 17.59 -9.55 1.48
C GLY A 396 16.14 -9.32 1.11
N SER A 397 15.22 -10.25 1.43
CA SER A 397 13.78 -10.05 1.22
C SER A 397 13.18 -9.11 2.26
N MET A 398 12.08 -8.44 1.92
CA MET A 398 11.41 -7.53 2.86
C MET A 398 10.58 -8.32 3.87
N VAL A 399 10.64 -7.92 5.14
CA VAL A 399 9.70 -8.40 6.15
C VAL A 399 8.37 -7.70 5.93
N ALA A 400 7.37 -8.41 5.42
CA ALA A 400 6.06 -7.82 5.11
C ALA A 400 5.32 -7.30 6.36
N LEU A 401 5.55 -7.93 7.52
CA LEU A 401 4.83 -7.63 8.75
C LEU A 401 5.65 -7.96 10.00
N ARG A 402 5.64 -7.05 10.99
CA ARG A 402 6.26 -7.25 12.29
C ARG A 402 5.39 -6.74 13.44
N SER A 403 5.33 -7.52 14.52
CA SER A 403 4.71 -7.10 15.79
C SER A 403 5.59 -6.07 16.51
N SER A 404 5.00 -4.93 16.87
CA SER A 404 5.66 -3.88 17.66
C SER A 404 5.94 -4.32 19.10
N HIS A 405 5.07 -5.17 19.66
CA HIS A 405 5.18 -5.65 21.05
C HIS A 405 6.21 -6.76 21.20
N THR A 406 6.16 -7.75 20.31
CA THR A 406 6.98 -8.97 20.44
C THR A 406 8.22 -8.97 19.55
N GLY A 407 8.24 -8.15 18.51
CA GLY A 407 9.26 -8.20 17.47
C GLY A 407 9.11 -9.41 16.55
N PHE A 408 8.08 -10.24 16.70
CA PHE A 408 7.83 -11.38 15.82
C PHE A 408 7.45 -10.92 14.41
N ALA A 409 8.02 -11.58 13.40
CA ALA A 409 7.65 -11.39 12.00
C ALA A 409 6.73 -12.54 11.57
N VAL A 410 5.59 -12.20 10.96
CA VAL A 410 4.64 -13.19 10.44
C VAL A 410 4.96 -13.42 8.97
N PRO A 411 4.95 -14.68 8.48
CA PRO A 411 5.01 -14.94 7.05
C PRO A 411 3.73 -14.40 6.41
N PHE A 412 3.84 -13.22 5.79
CA PHE A 412 2.77 -12.56 5.07
C PHE A 412 3.23 -12.32 3.62
N PRO A 413 2.41 -12.62 2.59
CA PRO A 413 2.86 -12.50 1.21
C PRO A 413 3.16 -11.05 0.83
N MET A 414 4.38 -10.82 0.32
CA MET A 414 4.79 -9.57 -0.30
C MET A 414 5.81 -9.91 -1.41
N PRO A 415 5.40 -9.88 -2.69
CA PRO A 415 6.30 -10.15 -3.79
C PRO A 415 7.47 -9.15 -3.79
N ASN A 416 8.70 -9.63 -3.98
CA ASN A 416 9.86 -8.74 -4.10
C ASN A 416 9.69 -7.75 -5.26
N ALA A 417 8.99 -8.18 -6.31
CA ALA A 417 8.68 -7.37 -7.48
C ALA A 417 7.77 -6.16 -7.20
N ALA A 418 7.02 -6.15 -6.09
CA ALA A 418 6.19 -5.02 -5.68
C ALA A 418 7.00 -3.93 -4.95
N VAL A 419 8.18 -4.27 -4.43
CA VAL A 419 9.01 -3.35 -3.64
C VAL A 419 9.58 -2.18 -4.44
N PRO A 420 10.05 -2.34 -5.70
CA PRO A 420 10.64 -1.25 -6.48
C PRO A 420 9.79 0.02 -6.51
N GLN A 421 8.49 -0.07 -6.85
CA GLN A 421 7.62 1.12 -6.87
C GLN A 421 7.44 1.73 -5.46
N LEU A 422 7.33 0.90 -4.41
CA LEU A 422 7.13 1.38 -3.05
C LEU A 422 8.34 2.15 -2.48
N VAL A 423 9.54 1.88 -3.00
CA VAL A 423 10.78 2.45 -2.44
C VAL A 423 11.54 3.35 -3.39
N ASN A 424 11.28 3.35 -4.71
CA ASN A 424 12.07 4.14 -5.67
C ASN A 424 12.02 5.64 -5.37
N ALA A 425 10.86 6.13 -4.92
CA ALA A 425 10.66 7.50 -4.48
C ALA A 425 11.35 7.83 -3.14
N LEU A 426 11.98 6.89 -2.45
CA LEU A 426 12.63 7.13 -1.14
C LEU A 426 14.10 6.73 -1.17
N PHE A 427 14.36 5.55 -1.72
CA PHE A 427 15.65 4.85 -1.78
C PHE A 427 15.80 4.11 -3.13
N PRO A 428 16.19 4.82 -4.22
CA PRO A 428 16.36 4.21 -5.54
C PRO A 428 17.35 3.03 -5.57
N ASP A 429 18.35 3.06 -4.69
CA ASP A 429 19.31 1.97 -4.53
C ASP A 429 18.64 0.67 -4.04
N VAL A 430 17.65 0.78 -3.15
CA VAL A 430 16.88 -0.36 -2.66
C VAL A 430 15.95 -0.86 -3.76
N ALA A 431 15.32 0.03 -4.51
CA ALA A 431 14.44 -0.35 -5.62
C ALA A 431 15.20 -1.20 -6.65
N GLN A 432 16.39 -0.73 -7.05
CA GLN A 432 17.28 -1.43 -7.97
C GLN A 432 17.71 -2.81 -7.43
N ARG A 433 18.00 -2.92 -6.13
CA ARG A 433 18.35 -4.19 -5.49
C ARG A 433 17.20 -5.19 -5.57
N TYR A 434 16.00 -4.80 -5.17
CA TYR A 434 14.82 -5.67 -5.18
C TYR A 434 14.45 -6.09 -6.61
N TRP A 435 14.54 -5.17 -7.57
CA TRP A 435 14.27 -5.53 -8.96
C TRP A 435 15.35 -6.46 -9.53
N ALA A 436 16.63 -6.26 -9.20
CA ALA A 436 17.69 -7.19 -9.62
C ALA A 436 17.46 -8.62 -9.08
N ILE A 437 16.93 -8.74 -7.86
CA ILE A 437 16.51 -10.03 -7.27
C ILE A 437 15.35 -10.63 -8.08
N SER A 438 14.24 -9.91 -8.22
CA SER A 438 13.06 -10.41 -8.95
C SER A 438 13.37 -10.76 -10.41
N ARG A 439 14.15 -9.93 -11.10
CA ARG A 439 14.57 -10.18 -12.48
C ARG A 439 15.37 -11.48 -12.61
N GLN A 440 16.24 -11.77 -11.65
CA GLN A 440 17.06 -12.99 -11.66
C GLN A 440 16.26 -14.24 -11.25
N GLU A 441 15.35 -14.10 -10.30
CA GLU A 441 14.69 -15.23 -9.64
C GLU A 441 13.35 -15.61 -10.28
N GLU A 442 12.64 -14.66 -10.87
CA GLU A 442 11.26 -14.84 -11.35
C GLU A 442 11.18 -14.93 -12.88
N PHE A 443 12.28 -14.71 -13.60
CA PHE A 443 12.36 -14.85 -15.05
C PHE A 443 13.34 -15.94 -15.48
N TYR A 444 13.13 -16.44 -16.68
CA TYR A 444 14.06 -17.29 -17.42
C TYR A 444 14.04 -16.90 -18.89
N ARG A 445 14.99 -17.44 -19.67
CA ARG A 445 15.07 -17.19 -21.11
C ARG A 445 14.95 -18.53 -21.84
N ASP A 446 14.09 -18.57 -22.85
CA ASP A 446 13.92 -19.68 -23.78
C ASP A 446 14.18 -19.23 -25.23
N GLU A 447 13.87 -20.10 -26.20
CA GLU A 447 14.05 -19.85 -27.63
C GLU A 447 13.23 -18.66 -28.15
N HIS A 448 12.15 -18.29 -27.47
CA HIS A 448 11.24 -17.22 -27.83
C HIS A 448 11.48 -15.92 -27.04
N GLY A 449 12.57 -15.88 -26.28
CA GLY A 449 13.01 -14.71 -25.53
C GLY A 449 12.80 -14.90 -24.03
N LEU A 450 12.55 -13.79 -23.35
CA LEU A 450 12.40 -13.80 -21.91
C LEU A 450 10.97 -14.18 -21.50
N ARG A 451 10.84 -14.99 -20.44
CA ARG A 451 9.58 -15.48 -19.89
C ARG A 451 9.54 -15.37 -18.37
N VAL A 452 8.34 -15.23 -17.84
CA VAL A 452 8.06 -15.28 -16.40
C VAL A 452 7.94 -16.74 -15.97
N LYS A 453 8.61 -17.11 -14.87
CA LYS A 453 8.41 -18.43 -14.25
C LYS A 453 6.96 -18.51 -13.73
N PRO A 454 6.28 -19.66 -13.84
CA PRO A 454 4.91 -19.79 -13.35
C PRO A 454 4.79 -19.27 -11.90
N PRO A 455 4.00 -18.21 -11.67
CA PRO A 455 3.84 -17.66 -10.33
C PRO A 455 3.11 -18.66 -9.43
N PRO A 456 3.42 -18.69 -8.13
CA PRO A 456 2.65 -19.50 -7.19
C PRO A 456 1.20 -19.01 -7.13
N MET A 457 0.28 -19.91 -6.75
CA MET A 457 -1.10 -19.49 -6.47
C MET A 457 -1.11 -18.62 -5.22
N GLY A 458 -1.44 -17.34 -5.40
CA GLY A 458 -1.56 -16.35 -4.34
C GLY A 458 -3.02 -16.07 -3.97
N ILE A 459 -3.23 -14.90 -3.37
CA ILE A 459 -4.54 -14.38 -3.00
C ILE A 459 -4.66 -12.97 -3.56
N ASP A 460 -5.77 -12.69 -4.22
CA ASP A 460 -6.17 -11.33 -4.53
C ASP A 460 -6.57 -10.61 -3.23
N PHE A 461 -5.67 -9.79 -2.70
CA PHE A 461 -5.88 -9.06 -1.45
C PHE A 461 -7.10 -8.14 -1.42
N GLY A 462 -7.65 -7.76 -2.58
CA GLY A 462 -8.83 -6.90 -2.67
C GLY A 462 -10.15 -7.66 -2.54
N ASN A 463 -10.16 -8.99 -2.71
CA ASN A 463 -11.38 -9.80 -2.60
C ASN A 463 -11.20 -11.18 -1.92
N TYR A 464 -9.99 -11.50 -1.45
CA TYR A 464 -9.56 -12.75 -0.83
C TYR A 464 -9.74 -14.03 -1.65
N ARG A 465 -9.90 -13.92 -2.97
CA ARG A 465 -10.00 -15.09 -3.84
C ARG A 465 -8.62 -15.58 -4.25
N PRO A 466 -8.43 -16.91 -4.41
CA PRO A 466 -7.21 -17.45 -4.99
C PRO A 466 -6.94 -16.82 -6.36
N SER A 467 -5.74 -16.28 -6.56
CA SER A 467 -5.36 -15.60 -7.80
C SER A 467 -3.85 -15.43 -7.88
N VAL A 468 -3.31 -15.41 -9.09
CA VAL A 468 -1.90 -15.07 -9.37
C VAL A 468 -1.69 -13.57 -9.58
N VAL A 469 -2.77 -12.77 -9.52
CA VAL A 469 -2.74 -11.35 -9.92
C VAL A 469 -1.73 -10.53 -9.13
N SER A 470 -1.56 -10.80 -7.83
CA SER A 470 -0.62 -10.06 -6.98
C SER A 470 0.81 -10.14 -7.48
N ASP A 471 1.25 -11.34 -7.85
CA ASP A 471 2.62 -11.62 -8.26
C ASP A 471 2.88 -11.11 -9.67
N VAL A 472 1.96 -11.39 -10.61
CA VAL A 472 2.13 -10.96 -12.00
C VAL A 472 1.99 -9.44 -12.17
N ALA A 473 1.03 -8.80 -11.49
CA ALA A 473 0.91 -7.34 -11.52
C ALA A 473 2.13 -6.67 -10.87
N ALA A 474 2.65 -7.22 -9.77
CA ALA A 474 3.89 -6.74 -9.15
C ALA A 474 5.08 -6.81 -10.11
N LEU A 475 5.19 -7.87 -10.93
CA LEU A 475 6.23 -7.98 -11.96
C LEU A 475 6.12 -6.89 -13.03
N VAL A 476 4.92 -6.62 -13.54
CA VAL A 476 4.69 -5.53 -14.52
C VAL A 476 5.07 -4.20 -13.89
N ASN A 477 4.61 -3.95 -12.67
CA ASN A 477 4.82 -2.71 -11.94
C ASN A 477 6.31 -2.45 -11.67
N GLY A 478 7.01 -3.42 -11.06
CA GLY A 478 8.43 -3.32 -10.74
C GLY A 478 9.30 -3.16 -11.99
N ALA A 479 9.00 -3.89 -13.06
CA ALA A 479 9.67 -3.76 -14.35
C ALA A 479 9.51 -2.35 -14.94
N THR A 480 8.28 -1.83 -14.89
CA THR A 480 7.91 -0.54 -15.48
C THR A 480 8.64 0.58 -14.77
N GLU A 481 8.58 0.63 -13.43
CA GLU A 481 9.24 1.67 -12.65
C GLU A 481 10.77 1.65 -12.82
N MET A 482 11.36 0.46 -13.05
CA MET A 482 12.80 0.29 -13.26
C MET A 482 13.24 0.44 -14.73
N GLY A 483 12.30 0.59 -15.67
CA GLY A 483 12.60 0.76 -17.09
C GLY A 483 13.03 -0.50 -17.83
N ASP A 484 12.76 -1.69 -17.31
CA ASP A 484 13.13 -2.97 -17.95
C ASP A 484 12.03 -3.39 -18.96
N GLN A 485 12.06 -2.83 -20.16
CA GLN A 485 11.01 -3.01 -21.18
C GLN A 485 10.84 -4.46 -21.62
N GLU A 486 11.93 -5.24 -21.67
CA GLU A 486 11.87 -6.67 -21.97
C GLU A 486 11.11 -7.42 -20.87
N ALA A 487 11.29 -7.04 -19.60
CA ALA A 487 10.51 -7.57 -18.49
C ALA A 487 9.04 -7.18 -18.55
N VAL A 488 8.75 -5.91 -18.87
CA VAL A 488 7.38 -5.41 -18.99
C VAL A 488 6.61 -6.23 -20.01
N ALA A 489 7.21 -6.47 -21.19
CA ALA A 489 6.60 -7.29 -22.24
C ALA A 489 6.30 -8.71 -21.74
N ALA A 490 7.31 -9.41 -21.20
CA ALA A 490 7.14 -10.79 -20.71
C ALA A 490 6.12 -10.90 -19.57
N ALA A 491 6.08 -9.92 -18.66
CA ALA A 491 5.14 -9.91 -17.53
C ALA A 491 3.70 -9.57 -17.97
N ARG A 492 3.52 -8.68 -18.96
CA ARG A 492 2.21 -8.41 -19.56
C ARG A 492 1.68 -9.62 -20.33
N ASP A 493 2.55 -10.32 -21.05
CA ASP A 493 2.17 -11.57 -21.74
C ASP A 493 1.68 -12.62 -20.73
N GLU A 494 2.40 -12.82 -19.62
CA GLU A 494 1.97 -13.74 -18.55
C GLU A 494 0.65 -13.28 -17.91
N LEU A 495 0.46 -11.98 -17.71
CA LEU A 495 -0.79 -11.41 -17.19
C LEU A 495 -1.97 -11.76 -18.10
N HIS A 496 -1.82 -11.59 -19.41
CA HIS A 496 -2.85 -11.92 -20.40
C HIS A 496 -3.07 -13.43 -20.58
N CYS A 497 -2.04 -14.25 -20.35
CA CYS A 497 -2.14 -15.70 -20.36
C CYS A 497 -2.95 -16.22 -19.15
N ARG A 498 -2.79 -15.60 -17.98
CA ARG A 498 -3.40 -16.08 -16.72
C ARG A 498 -4.75 -15.48 -16.39
N LEU A 499 -5.00 -14.24 -16.83
CA LEU A 499 -6.19 -13.48 -16.46
C LEU A 499 -7.04 -13.18 -17.70
N THR A 500 -8.36 -13.14 -17.53
CA THR A 500 -9.29 -12.90 -18.64
C THR A 500 -9.59 -11.41 -18.79
N PRO A 501 -9.06 -10.72 -19.82
CA PRO A 501 -9.41 -9.33 -20.08
C PRO A 501 -10.86 -9.23 -20.58
N VAL A 502 -11.55 -8.17 -20.17
CA VAL A 502 -12.91 -7.82 -20.56
C VAL A 502 -12.92 -6.37 -21.02
N ARG A 503 -13.56 -6.13 -22.16
CA ARG A 503 -13.94 -4.79 -22.62
C ARG A 503 -15.43 -4.63 -22.55
N GLN A 504 -15.90 -3.67 -21.76
CA GLN A 504 -17.32 -3.36 -21.62
C GLN A 504 -17.50 -1.85 -21.50
N ASN A 505 -18.37 -1.27 -22.32
CA ASN A 505 -18.66 0.17 -22.34
C ASN A 505 -17.39 1.05 -22.41
N GLY A 506 -16.41 0.62 -23.22
CA GLY A 506 -15.11 1.30 -23.36
C GLY A 506 -14.12 1.05 -22.21
N ALA A 507 -14.52 0.42 -21.11
CA ALA A 507 -13.62 0.08 -20.00
C ALA A 507 -12.89 -1.25 -20.26
N LEU A 508 -11.60 -1.30 -19.92
CA LEU A 508 -10.76 -2.51 -19.95
C LEU A 508 -10.40 -2.92 -18.52
N TYR A 509 -10.74 -4.15 -18.14
CA TYR A 509 -10.42 -4.74 -16.84
C TYR A 509 -10.31 -6.27 -16.94
N PHE A 510 -9.88 -6.93 -15.88
CA PHE A 510 -9.78 -8.38 -15.81
C PHE A 510 -10.92 -8.96 -14.96
N LYS A 511 -11.64 -9.93 -15.52
CA LYS A 511 -12.76 -10.58 -14.84
C LYS A 511 -12.26 -11.39 -13.65
N GLY A 512 -12.98 -11.31 -12.52
CA GLY A 512 -12.63 -12.05 -11.30
C GLY A 512 -11.49 -11.44 -10.47
N VAL A 513 -10.87 -10.37 -10.96
CA VAL A 513 -9.87 -9.57 -10.26
C VAL A 513 -10.56 -8.42 -9.52
N SER A 514 -10.12 -8.10 -8.31
CA SER A 514 -10.66 -7.01 -7.51
C SER A 514 -10.44 -5.64 -8.15
N THR A 515 -11.21 -4.66 -7.68
CA THR A 515 -11.09 -3.25 -8.02
C THR A 515 -9.69 -2.72 -7.70
N LEU A 516 -9.09 -3.17 -6.58
CA LEU A 516 -7.74 -2.80 -6.18
C LEU A 516 -6.73 -3.14 -7.28
N TRP A 517 -6.69 -4.41 -7.71
CA TRP A 517 -5.71 -4.85 -8.70
C TRP A 517 -6.05 -4.40 -10.12
N ASN A 518 -7.33 -4.29 -10.49
CA ASN A 518 -7.69 -3.70 -11.77
C ASN A 518 -7.24 -2.24 -11.88
N ALA A 519 -7.37 -1.46 -10.80
CA ALA A 519 -6.86 -0.09 -10.74
C ALA A 519 -5.32 -0.05 -10.83
N TRP A 520 -4.63 -0.98 -10.15
CA TRP A 520 -3.16 -1.09 -10.23
C TRP A 520 -2.70 -1.43 -11.64
N ILE A 521 -3.27 -2.45 -12.28
CA ILE A 521 -2.89 -2.84 -13.64
C ILE A 521 -3.22 -1.71 -14.64
N ALA A 522 -4.31 -0.98 -14.44
CA ALA A 522 -4.60 0.22 -15.23
C ALA A 522 -3.56 1.32 -15.04
N GLN A 523 -3.10 1.57 -13.80
CA GLN A 523 -1.98 2.49 -13.53
C GLN A 523 -0.70 2.05 -14.25
N ASP A 524 -0.35 0.76 -14.20
CA ASP A 524 0.88 0.22 -14.80
C ASP A 524 0.94 0.40 -16.32
N ARG A 525 -0.21 0.50 -17.00
CA ARG A 525 -0.27 0.81 -18.44
C ARG A 525 0.20 2.24 -18.76
N THR A 526 0.08 3.14 -17.79
CA THR A 526 0.50 4.54 -17.91
C THR A 526 1.91 4.78 -17.34
N GLY A 527 2.57 3.72 -16.88
CA GLY A 527 3.89 3.82 -16.27
C GLY A 527 5.03 3.78 -17.28
N PHE A 528 6.16 4.30 -16.86
CA PHE A 528 7.48 4.19 -17.49
C PHE A 528 8.55 4.29 -16.40
N ARG A 529 9.82 4.26 -16.77
CA ARG A 529 10.93 4.37 -15.81
C ARG A 529 10.79 5.61 -14.93
N ASP A 530 10.93 5.44 -13.62
CA ASP A 530 10.84 6.50 -12.61
C ASP A 530 9.51 7.27 -12.63
N CYS A 531 8.44 6.73 -13.25
CA CYS A 531 7.16 7.42 -13.36
C CYS A 531 6.55 7.70 -11.98
N TRP A 532 6.44 6.68 -11.12
CA TRP A 532 5.92 6.88 -9.77
C TRP A 532 6.84 7.76 -8.94
N ARG A 533 8.15 7.54 -9.04
CA ARG A 533 9.18 8.38 -8.38
C ARG A 533 9.00 9.85 -8.74
N SER A 534 8.89 10.19 -10.01
CA SER A 534 8.77 11.58 -10.47
C SER A 534 7.50 12.26 -9.96
N LEU A 535 6.34 11.57 -9.96
CA LEU A 535 5.11 12.10 -9.35
C LEU A 535 5.33 12.52 -7.88
N VAL A 536 6.03 11.70 -7.11
CA VAL A 536 6.20 11.93 -5.67
C VAL A 536 7.21 13.05 -5.37
N ILE A 537 8.18 13.30 -6.25
CA ILE A 537 9.40 14.03 -5.87
C ILE A 537 9.72 15.23 -6.76
N ASP A 538 9.31 15.21 -8.03
CA ASP A 538 9.67 16.25 -9.00
C ASP A 538 8.58 17.33 -9.00
N PRO A 539 8.92 18.62 -8.85
CA PRO A 539 7.93 19.70 -8.95
C PRO A 539 7.31 19.70 -10.36
N PRO A 540 6.04 20.12 -10.52
CA PRO A 540 5.51 20.35 -11.86
C PRO A 540 6.29 21.50 -12.52
N ALA A 541 6.35 21.52 -13.85
CA ALA A 541 6.94 22.65 -14.55
C ALA A 541 6.14 23.93 -14.25
N GLU A 542 6.83 25.03 -13.93
CA GLU A 542 6.20 26.29 -13.51
C GLU A 542 5.16 26.82 -14.51
N CYS A 543 5.45 26.63 -15.81
CA CYS A 543 4.53 27.01 -16.89
C CYS A 543 3.14 26.38 -16.78
N ILE A 544 3.05 25.12 -16.29
CA ILE A 544 1.79 24.38 -16.17
C ILE A 544 0.81 25.09 -15.21
N ALA A 545 1.32 25.73 -14.16
CA ALA A 545 0.48 26.35 -13.13
C ALA A 545 -0.25 27.61 -13.65
N HIS A 546 0.34 28.31 -14.62
CA HIS A 546 -0.14 29.61 -15.09
C HIS A 546 -0.65 29.60 -16.53
N GLY A 547 -0.24 28.62 -17.35
CA GLY A 547 -0.65 28.55 -18.74
C GLY A 547 -2.09 28.09 -18.94
N PRO A 548 -2.60 28.21 -20.19
CA PRO A 548 -3.96 27.82 -20.50
C PRO A 548 -4.22 26.33 -20.23
N GLN A 549 -5.48 26.00 -19.93
CA GLN A 549 -5.89 24.64 -19.62
C GLN A 549 -7.24 24.28 -20.23
N LEU A 550 -7.45 22.98 -20.45
CA LEU A 550 -8.77 22.41 -20.67
C LEU A 550 -9.49 22.30 -19.32
N ALA A 551 -10.47 23.16 -19.11
CA ALA A 551 -11.22 23.25 -17.86
C ALA A 551 -12.40 22.27 -17.80
N ARG A 552 -13.06 22.05 -18.94
CA ARG A 552 -14.22 21.16 -19.01
C ARG A 552 -14.33 20.51 -20.37
N VAL A 553 -14.70 19.23 -20.33
CA VAL A 553 -15.16 18.43 -21.48
C VAL A 553 -16.13 17.37 -20.95
N LYS A 554 -17.00 16.84 -21.82
CA LYS A 554 -18.05 15.90 -21.41
C LYS A 554 -17.49 14.48 -21.23
N TYR A 555 -17.63 13.95 -20.02
CA TYR A 555 -17.52 12.51 -19.74
C TYR A 555 -18.94 11.91 -19.74
N PRO A 556 -19.18 10.73 -20.34
CA PRO A 556 -18.22 9.76 -20.84
C PRO A 556 -17.65 10.01 -22.23
N ASP A 557 -18.19 10.98 -22.97
CA ASP A 557 -18.06 11.08 -24.42
C ASP A 557 -16.62 11.36 -24.91
N VAL A 558 -15.81 12.07 -24.13
CA VAL A 558 -14.44 12.47 -24.50
C VAL A 558 -13.40 11.97 -23.50
N GLN A 559 -12.40 11.28 -24.02
CA GLN A 559 -11.20 10.89 -23.29
C GLN A 559 -10.03 11.83 -23.65
N VAL A 560 -9.34 12.33 -22.63
CA VAL A 560 -8.18 13.22 -22.80
C VAL A 560 -6.92 12.36 -22.76
N ALA A 561 -6.29 12.17 -23.91
CA ALA A 561 -5.08 11.36 -24.06
C ALA A 561 -3.80 12.13 -23.71
N SER A 562 -3.82 13.45 -23.91
CA SER A 562 -2.74 14.37 -23.53
C SER A 562 -3.30 15.78 -23.36
N ALA A 563 -2.80 16.53 -22.38
CA ALA A 563 -3.13 17.95 -22.20
C ALA A 563 -1.97 18.70 -21.55
N ARG A 564 -1.33 19.60 -22.29
CA ARG A 564 -0.13 20.31 -21.84
C ARG A 564 -0.17 21.79 -22.21
N ASN A 565 0.59 22.59 -21.48
CA ASN A 565 0.89 23.94 -21.92
C ASN A 565 2.38 24.28 -21.70
N ASP A 566 2.87 25.29 -22.42
CA ASP A 566 4.20 25.87 -22.26
C ASP A 566 4.15 27.27 -21.60
N GLY A 567 3.04 27.57 -20.92
CA GLY A 567 2.76 28.87 -20.31
C GLY A 567 1.93 29.80 -21.20
N GLN A 568 1.89 29.58 -22.52
CA GLN A 568 1.11 30.40 -23.45
C GLN A 568 0.25 29.57 -24.41
N THR A 569 0.80 28.45 -24.87
CA THR A 569 0.17 27.55 -25.84
C THR A 569 -0.39 26.33 -25.11
N LEU A 570 -1.63 25.97 -25.41
CA LEU A 570 -2.25 24.71 -24.96
C LEU A 570 -2.25 23.70 -26.10
N ARG A 571 -1.79 22.49 -25.83
CA ARG A 571 -1.81 21.35 -26.74
C ARG A 571 -2.63 20.21 -26.14
N LEU A 572 -3.58 19.70 -26.90
CA LEU A 572 -4.50 18.66 -26.47
C LEU A 572 -4.47 17.50 -27.46
N VAL A 573 -4.60 16.28 -26.95
CA VAL A 573 -4.97 15.11 -27.74
C VAL A 573 -6.22 14.51 -27.13
N LEU A 574 -7.30 14.49 -27.91
CA LEU A 574 -8.63 14.03 -27.50
C LEU A 574 -9.02 12.80 -28.31
N ARG A 575 -9.75 11.88 -27.68
CA ARG A 575 -10.31 10.70 -28.34
C ARG A 575 -11.78 10.52 -27.96
N PRO A 576 -12.66 10.16 -28.90
CA PRO A 576 -14.05 9.85 -28.58
C PRO A 576 -14.12 8.52 -27.82
N ALA A 577 -15.02 8.44 -26.83
CA ALA A 577 -15.31 7.19 -26.12
C ALA A 577 -16.57 6.47 -26.65
N GLY A 578 -17.28 7.07 -27.62
CA GLY A 578 -18.54 6.59 -28.17
C GLY A 578 -18.82 7.14 -29.57
N SER A 579 -20.08 7.16 -29.99
CA SER A 579 -20.48 7.67 -31.31
C SER A 579 -20.29 9.19 -31.42
N VAL A 580 -19.92 9.60 -32.63
CA VAL A 580 -19.83 10.98 -33.13
C VAL A 580 -20.74 11.97 -32.42
N ALA A 581 -20.16 13.04 -31.90
CA ALA A 581 -20.88 14.20 -31.40
C ALA A 581 -20.03 15.47 -31.48
N GLU A 582 -20.70 16.59 -31.74
CA GLU A 582 -20.17 17.93 -31.44
C GLU A 582 -19.88 18.01 -29.93
N GLN A 583 -18.70 18.54 -29.58
CA GLN A 583 -18.24 18.67 -28.20
C GLN A 583 -17.77 20.08 -27.92
N ASP A 584 -18.25 20.66 -26.82
CA ASP A 584 -17.77 21.95 -26.35
C ASP A 584 -16.58 21.77 -25.41
N LEU A 585 -15.41 22.24 -25.85
CA LEU A 585 -14.23 22.32 -25.01
C LEU A 585 -14.24 23.66 -24.28
N THR A 586 -14.35 23.64 -22.95
CA THR A 586 -14.19 24.86 -22.16
C THR A 586 -12.72 25.03 -21.78
N LEU A 587 -12.11 26.09 -22.26
CA LEU A 587 -10.76 26.51 -21.91
C LEU A 587 -10.80 27.52 -20.75
N ALA A 588 -9.79 27.50 -19.90
CA ALA A 588 -9.60 28.48 -18.83
C ALA A 588 -8.11 28.86 -18.69
N ARG A 589 -7.84 29.87 -17.86
CA ARG A 589 -6.50 30.47 -17.69
C ARG A 589 -5.91 31.01 -19.00
N LEU A 590 -6.78 31.51 -19.86
CA LEU A 590 -6.39 32.38 -20.98
C LEU A 590 -6.22 33.80 -20.45
N ASP A 591 -5.43 34.61 -21.15
CA ASP A 591 -5.30 36.04 -20.88
C ASP A 591 -6.63 36.74 -21.22
N PRO A 592 -7.31 37.40 -20.27
CA PRO A 592 -8.60 38.02 -20.52
C PRO A 592 -8.59 39.01 -21.69
N GLY A 593 -9.59 38.91 -22.59
CA GLY A 593 -9.70 39.76 -23.78
C GLY A 593 -8.69 39.47 -24.90
N ARG A 594 -7.73 38.56 -24.68
CA ARG A 594 -6.75 38.18 -25.70
C ARG A 594 -7.38 37.24 -26.73
N ARG A 595 -6.92 37.37 -27.97
CA ARG A 595 -7.29 36.47 -29.08
C ARG A 595 -6.36 35.27 -29.12
N TYR A 596 -6.93 34.11 -29.41
CA TYR A 596 -6.21 32.85 -29.56
C TYR A 596 -6.55 32.20 -30.88
N HIS A 597 -5.53 31.73 -31.58
CA HIS A 597 -5.63 30.90 -32.76
C HIS A 597 -5.83 29.45 -32.34
N VAL A 598 -6.82 28.78 -32.93
CA VAL A 598 -7.14 27.37 -32.70
C VAL A 598 -6.87 26.63 -34.00
N SER A 599 -6.06 25.58 -33.92
CA SER A 599 -5.69 24.75 -35.07
C SER A 599 -5.71 23.25 -34.73
N GLY A 600 -5.82 22.42 -35.76
CA GLY A 600 -5.71 20.95 -35.69
C GLY A 600 -7.00 20.16 -35.89
N ASP A 601 -8.16 20.83 -35.87
CA ASP A 601 -9.49 20.24 -36.12
C ASP A 601 -9.99 20.41 -37.57
N GLY A 602 -9.11 20.80 -38.48
CA GLY A 602 -9.44 21.12 -39.87
C GLY A 602 -10.20 22.45 -40.05
N ARG A 603 -10.46 23.20 -38.98
CA ARG A 603 -11.08 24.53 -39.00
C ARG A 603 -10.13 25.54 -38.39
N ASP A 604 -9.44 26.29 -39.22
CA ASP A 604 -8.64 27.42 -38.74
C ASP A 604 -9.58 28.53 -38.23
N ARG A 605 -9.47 28.88 -36.95
CA ARG A 605 -10.34 29.86 -36.30
C ARG A 605 -9.65 30.61 -35.18
N THR A 606 -10.17 31.81 -34.91
CA THR A 606 -9.75 32.64 -33.78
C THR A 606 -10.87 32.72 -32.75
N ILE A 607 -10.54 32.51 -31.48
CA ILE A 607 -11.42 32.71 -30.33
C ILE A 607 -10.92 33.88 -29.49
N THR A 608 -11.79 34.52 -28.72
CA THR A 608 -11.40 35.57 -27.76
C THR A 608 -11.74 35.11 -26.35
N ALA A 609 -10.79 35.24 -25.43
CA ALA A 609 -11.02 34.93 -24.03
C ALA A 609 -11.96 35.95 -23.37
N ASP A 610 -12.92 35.48 -22.58
CA ASP A 610 -13.82 36.33 -21.81
C ASP A 610 -13.07 37.07 -20.68
N ALA A 611 -13.79 37.93 -19.95
CA ALA A 611 -13.22 38.71 -18.83
C ALA A 611 -12.67 37.84 -17.68
N ARG A 612 -13.00 36.54 -17.64
CA ARG A 612 -12.50 35.58 -16.65
C ARG A 612 -11.37 34.71 -17.21
N GLY A 613 -10.92 34.97 -18.44
CA GLY A 613 -9.89 34.15 -19.09
C GLY A 613 -10.42 32.79 -19.55
N CYS A 614 -11.70 32.70 -19.92
CA CYS A 614 -12.35 31.49 -20.40
C CYS A 614 -12.78 31.61 -21.87
N ALA A 615 -12.81 30.49 -22.58
CA ALA A 615 -13.37 30.44 -23.94
C ALA A 615 -13.98 29.05 -24.21
N ILE A 616 -14.93 28.98 -25.15
CA ILE A 616 -15.52 27.72 -25.60
C ILE A 616 -15.08 27.45 -27.04
N VAL A 617 -14.64 26.23 -27.29
CA VAL A 617 -14.21 25.76 -28.61
C VAL A 617 -15.08 24.54 -29.01
N PRO A 618 -16.05 24.70 -29.91
CA PRO A 618 -16.87 23.58 -30.38
C PRO A 618 -16.08 22.73 -31.37
N VAL A 619 -15.87 21.44 -31.11
CA VAL A 619 -15.11 20.52 -31.97
C VAL A 619 -15.95 19.33 -32.43
N ASP A 620 -15.67 18.85 -33.62
CA ASP A 620 -16.23 17.61 -34.15
C ASP A 620 -15.29 16.45 -33.85
N LEU A 621 -15.62 15.65 -32.82
CA LEU A 621 -14.74 14.57 -32.35
C LEU A 621 -15.17 13.21 -32.90
N HIS A 622 -14.67 12.86 -34.09
CA HIS A 622 -14.93 11.56 -34.74
C HIS A 622 -13.79 10.55 -34.54
N ALA A 623 -12.57 11.04 -34.31
CA ALA A 623 -11.34 10.23 -34.19
C ALA A 623 -10.36 10.92 -33.24
N ARG A 624 -9.11 10.45 -33.18
CA ARG A 624 -8.03 11.16 -32.48
C ARG A 624 -7.94 12.58 -33.04
N LEU A 625 -8.17 13.57 -32.19
CA LEU A 625 -8.06 15.00 -32.51
C LEU A 625 -6.88 15.58 -31.74
N GLU A 626 -5.96 16.20 -32.48
CA GLU A 626 -4.88 17.00 -31.92
C GLU A 626 -5.25 18.46 -32.08
N LEU A 627 -5.32 19.20 -30.98
CA LEU A 627 -5.74 20.60 -30.98
C LEU A 627 -4.65 21.46 -30.34
N THR A 628 -4.29 22.55 -31.02
CA THR A 628 -3.36 23.55 -30.51
C THR A 628 -4.05 24.90 -30.41
N VAL A 629 -3.92 25.54 -29.24
CA VAL A 629 -4.47 26.87 -28.94
C VAL A 629 -3.32 27.79 -28.59
N THR A 630 -2.99 28.74 -29.47
CA THR A 630 -1.87 29.67 -29.34
C THR A 630 -2.37 31.10 -29.28
N PRO A 631 -1.72 32.03 -28.55
CA PRO A 631 -2.09 33.42 -28.60
C PRO A 631 -1.91 33.99 -30.02
N SER A 632 -2.91 34.71 -30.53
CA SER A 632 -2.76 35.47 -31.77
C SER A 632 -1.91 36.72 -31.51
N GLY A 633 -1.05 37.07 -32.46
CA GLY A 633 -0.22 38.28 -32.43
C GLY A 633 -1.00 39.58 -32.40
#